data_AF-A0A8X6RIJ7-F1
#
_entry.id   AF-A0A8X6RIJ7-F1
#
_cell.length_a   1.000
_cell.length_b   1.000
_cell.length_c   1.000
_cell.angle_alpha   90.00
_cell.angle_beta   90.00
_cell.angle_gamma   90.00
#
_symmetry.space_group_name_H-M   'P 1'
#
loop_
_entity.id
_entity.type
_entity.pdbx_description
1 polymer ?
#
loop_
_entity_poly.entity_id
_entity_poly.type
_entity_poly.pdbx_seq_one_letter_code
_entity_poly.pdbx_strand_id
1 'polypeptide(L)'
;MVASLERNTRVKSGLPTGQVILKVGAVAIIRSIITETDMKKYSPRDREPISKIFKNNVTLYSASLPGSGALLAFILGVLDGYEDFNAEVWRKRGDTVKTLHRIIEIFKFAYGSRMVLEDSDSDDMKQFLEILTSDEYANRIRKLIDDERTYDDLIHYGVNVTVLEDHGTAHVSIIAPNGDAVSVTSTIAA
;
A
#
# COMPACT_ATOMS: atom_id res chain seq x y z
N MET A 1 20.71 8.01 20.28
CA MET A 1 20.65 7.43 18.92
C MET A 1 21.93 6.65 18.59
N VAL A 2 23.11 7.27 18.57
CA VAL A 2 24.41 6.59 18.30
C VAL A 2 24.67 5.40 19.24
N ALA A 3 24.52 5.56 20.56
CA ALA A 3 24.71 4.48 21.53
C ALA A 3 23.69 3.31 21.47
N SER A 4 22.60 3.46 20.70
CA SER A 4 21.63 2.38 20.44
C SER A 4 21.96 1.65 19.15
N LEU A 5 22.43 2.39 18.14
CA LEU A 5 22.90 1.83 16.87
C LEU A 5 24.16 0.98 17.07
N GLU A 6 25.11 1.44 17.90
CA GLU A 6 26.35 0.70 18.22
C GLU A 6 26.11 -0.60 19.00
N ARG A 7 24.98 -0.73 19.70
CA ARG A 7 24.59 -1.97 20.40
C ARG A 7 23.99 -3.01 19.46
N ASN A 8 23.28 -2.57 18.41
CA ASN A 8 22.72 -3.46 17.40
C ASN A 8 23.78 -4.03 16.45
N THR A 9 24.89 -3.32 16.20
CA THR A 9 25.94 -3.77 15.27
C THR A 9 26.92 -4.78 15.85
N ARG A 10 26.84 -5.10 17.16
CA ARG A 10 27.71 -6.09 17.84
C ARG A 10 27.08 -7.48 18.04
N VAL A 11 25.89 -7.73 17.49
CA VAL A 11 25.23 -9.04 17.64
C VAL A 11 25.74 -9.99 16.56
N LYS A 12 26.75 -10.82 16.90
CA LYS A 12 27.09 -12.01 16.12
C LYS A 12 25.99 -13.06 16.26
N SER A 13 25.72 -13.75 15.16
CA SER A 13 24.81 -14.89 14.97
C SER A 13 24.64 -15.77 16.22
N GLY A 14 23.41 -15.82 16.77
CA GLY A 14 23.02 -16.90 17.69
C GLY A 14 22.17 -16.56 18.92
N LEU A 15 21.72 -15.32 19.16
CA LEU A 15 20.81 -14.99 20.27
C LEU A 15 19.63 -14.14 19.79
N PRO A 16 18.43 -14.29 20.39
CA PRO A 16 17.18 -13.76 19.85
C PRO A 16 17.22 -12.24 19.73
N THR A 17 16.81 -11.78 18.55
CA THR A 17 16.72 -10.39 18.10
C THR A 17 15.87 -9.57 19.07
N GLY A 18 16.49 -8.87 20.04
CA GLY A 18 15.70 -8.16 21.06
C GLY A 18 16.42 -7.28 22.06
N GLN A 19 17.70 -6.94 21.89
CA GLN A 19 18.42 -6.06 22.82
C GLN A 19 18.49 -4.59 22.38
N VAL A 20 17.35 -4.05 21.93
CA VAL A 20 17.00 -2.67 22.24
C VAL A 20 15.75 -2.72 23.09
N ILE A 21 15.93 -3.09 24.36
CA ILE A 21 14.95 -2.80 25.38
C ILE A 21 15.00 -1.29 25.55
N LEU A 22 14.16 -0.57 24.79
CA LEU A 22 13.73 0.78 25.17
C LEU A 22 13.45 0.70 26.66
N LYS A 23 14.08 1.57 27.47
CA LYS A 23 13.81 1.63 28.90
C LYS A 23 12.29 1.67 29.05
N VAL A 24 11.69 0.55 29.46
CA VAL A 24 10.23 0.38 29.56
C VAL A 24 9.64 1.46 30.48
N GLY A 25 10.46 2.00 31.37
CA GLY A 25 10.14 3.18 32.18
C GLY A 25 9.81 4.46 31.40
N ALA A 26 10.27 4.67 30.16
CA ALA A 26 9.89 5.82 29.34
C ALA A 26 8.48 5.67 28.73
N VAL A 27 8.07 4.43 28.44
CA VAL A 27 6.77 4.10 27.82
C VAL A 27 5.66 4.08 28.88
N ALA A 28 5.98 3.71 30.12
CA ALA A 28 5.06 3.80 31.26
C ALA A 28 4.64 5.23 31.63
N ILE A 29 5.47 6.24 31.30
CA ILE A 29 5.18 7.67 31.56
C ILE A 29 3.97 8.17 30.74
N ILE A 30 3.59 7.46 29.67
CA ILE A 30 2.59 7.91 28.68
C ILE A 30 1.27 7.11 28.73
N ARG A 31 1.01 6.33 29.80
CA ARG A 31 -0.13 5.38 29.89
C ARG A 31 -0.21 4.40 28.70
N SER A 32 0.93 4.04 28.12
CA SER A 32 0.99 3.08 27.03
C SER A 32 0.56 1.68 27.50
N ILE A 33 -0.16 0.97 26.63
CA ILE A 33 -0.58 -0.43 26.86
C ILE A 33 0.48 -1.45 26.42
N ILE A 34 1.58 -0.99 25.80
CA ILE A 34 2.65 -1.85 25.29
C ILE A 34 3.51 -2.35 26.44
N THR A 35 3.66 -3.67 26.55
CA THR A 35 4.45 -4.34 27.58
C THR A 35 5.77 -4.93 27.04
N GLU A 36 6.69 -5.28 27.93
CA GLU A 36 7.92 -6.01 27.55
C GLU A 36 7.60 -7.36 26.89
N THR A 37 6.52 -8.00 27.31
CA THR A 37 6.03 -9.24 26.73
C THR A 37 5.62 -9.06 25.27
N ASP A 38 4.97 -7.94 24.93
CA ASP A 38 4.57 -7.64 23.55
C ASP A 38 5.79 -7.48 22.65
N MET A 39 6.80 -6.75 23.11
CA MET A 39 8.07 -6.56 22.38
C MET A 39 8.82 -7.88 22.19
N LYS A 40 8.83 -8.76 23.18
CA LYS A 40 9.47 -10.09 23.10
C LYS A 40 8.73 -11.06 22.17
N LYS A 41 7.42 -10.90 22.02
CA LYS A 41 6.58 -11.75 21.15
C LYS A 41 6.53 -11.26 19.71
N TYR A 42 6.86 -9.99 19.46
CA TYR A 42 6.83 -9.42 18.12
C TYR A 42 7.86 -10.09 17.20
N SER A 43 7.42 -10.45 16.00
CA SER A 43 8.28 -10.93 14.91
C SER A 43 7.73 -10.46 13.56
N PRO A 44 8.60 -10.17 12.58
CA PRO A 44 8.14 -9.83 11.24
C PRO A 44 7.47 -11.06 10.60
N ARG A 45 6.41 -10.80 9.83
CA ARG A 45 5.73 -11.83 9.03
C ARG A 45 6.19 -11.71 7.59
N ASP A 46 6.62 -12.83 7.03
CA ASP A 46 6.82 -12.95 5.59
C ASP A 46 5.47 -13.23 4.92
N ARG A 47 5.16 -12.51 3.86
CA ARG A 47 3.88 -12.60 3.14
C ARG A 47 4.15 -12.50 1.65
N GLU A 48 3.47 -13.35 0.90
CA GLU A 48 3.47 -13.30 -0.56
C GLU A 48 3.03 -11.91 -1.04
N PRO A 49 3.76 -11.29 -1.97
CA PRO A 49 3.43 -9.96 -2.46
C PRO A 49 2.15 -10.00 -3.30
N ILE A 50 1.47 -8.86 -3.35
CA ILE A 50 0.47 -8.64 -4.39
C ILE A 50 1.21 -8.61 -5.72
N SER A 51 0.75 -9.41 -6.68
CA SER A 51 1.27 -9.44 -8.03
C SER A 51 0.18 -9.21 -9.06
N LYS A 52 0.51 -8.50 -10.14
CA LYS A 52 -0.39 -8.31 -11.30
C LYS A 52 0.42 -8.16 -12.58
N ILE A 53 0.00 -8.83 -13.64
CA ILE A 53 0.59 -8.71 -14.98
C ILE A 53 -0.30 -7.78 -15.81
N PHE A 54 0.30 -6.82 -16.49
CA PHE A 54 -0.38 -5.88 -17.38
C PHE A 54 -0.30 -6.31 -18.85
N LYS A 55 -1.11 -5.70 -19.72
CA LYS A 55 -1.14 -6.01 -21.17
C LYS A 55 0.23 -5.90 -21.86
N ASN A 56 1.07 -4.99 -21.39
CA ASN A 56 2.44 -4.80 -21.91
C ASN A 56 3.46 -5.82 -21.35
N ASN A 57 2.99 -6.88 -20.67
CA ASN A 57 3.79 -7.94 -20.09
C ASN A 57 4.75 -7.49 -18.97
N VAL A 58 4.44 -6.36 -18.32
CA VAL A 58 5.10 -5.91 -17.10
C VAL A 58 4.38 -6.50 -15.89
N THR A 59 5.15 -7.05 -14.95
CA THR A 59 4.62 -7.56 -13.67
C THR A 59 4.85 -6.53 -12.57
N LEU A 60 3.77 -6.10 -11.92
CA LEU A 60 3.81 -5.38 -10.65
C LEU A 60 4.03 -6.36 -9.51
N TYR A 61 4.91 -6.01 -8.58
CA TYR A 61 4.99 -6.59 -7.24
C TYR A 61 4.81 -5.46 -6.22
N SER A 62 3.96 -5.67 -5.23
CA SER A 62 3.70 -4.69 -4.17
C SER A 62 3.44 -5.36 -2.82
N ALA A 63 3.60 -4.60 -1.73
CA ALA A 63 3.35 -5.07 -0.38
C ALA A 63 1.94 -5.66 -0.22
N SER A 64 1.87 -6.82 0.45
CA SER A 64 0.63 -7.44 0.90
C SER A 64 0.04 -6.69 2.09
N LEU A 65 -1.08 -7.19 2.62
CA LEU A 65 -1.63 -6.70 3.89
C LEU A 65 -0.56 -6.73 4.99
N PRO A 66 -0.60 -5.81 5.96
CA PRO A 66 -1.57 -4.71 6.13
C PRO A 66 -1.35 -3.53 5.15
N GLY A 67 -0.38 -3.62 4.24
CA GLY A 67 -0.15 -2.60 3.21
C GLY A 67 -1.27 -2.54 2.16
N SER A 68 -1.32 -1.42 1.44
CA SER A 68 -2.35 -1.17 0.41
C SER A 68 -1.89 -1.52 -1.02
N GLY A 69 -0.98 -2.48 -1.20
CA GLY A 69 -0.46 -2.82 -2.53
C GLY A 69 -1.52 -3.32 -3.52
N ALA A 70 -2.58 -3.97 -3.01
CA ALA A 70 -3.72 -4.38 -3.82
C ALA A 70 -4.48 -3.21 -4.45
N LEU A 71 -4.52 -2.04 -3.78
CA LEU A 71 -5.10 -0.83 -4.37
C LEU A 71 -4.24 -0.29 -5.50
N LEU A 72 -2.91 -0.35 -5.39
CA LEU A 72 -2.02 0.05 -6.48
C LEU A 72 -2.23 -0.86 -7.70
N ALA A 73 -2.30 -2.18 -7.48
CA ALA A 73 -2.59 -3.15 -8.54
C ALA A 73 -3.96 -2.90 -9.19
N PHE A 74 -4.98 -2.61 -8.39
CA PHE A 74 -6.31 -2.23 -8.86
C PHE A 74 -6.27 -0.95 -9.72
N ILE A 75 -5.71 0.14 -9.21
CA ILE A 75 -5.61 1.44 -9.90
C ILE A 75 -4.95 1.26 -11.27
N LEU A 76 -3.78 0.60 -11.30
CA LEU A 76 -3.06 0.37 -12.54
C LEU A 76 -3.81 -0.57 -13.48
N GLY A 77 -4.52 -1.57 -12.94
CA GLY A 77 -5.39 -2.45 -13.72
C GLY A 77 -6.57 -1.72 -14.37
N VAL A 78 -7.12 -0.71 -13.71
CA VAL A 78 -8.16 0.15 -14.29
C VAL A 78 -7.57 0.99 -15.42
N LEU A 79 -6.37 1.54 -15.23
CA LEU A 79 -5.66 2.33 -16.25
C LEU A 79 -5.25 1.50 -17.48
N ASP A 80 -4.75 0.28 -17.27
CA ASP A 80 -4.29 -0.64 -18.33
C ASP A 80 -5.40 -1.03 -19.33
N GLY A 81 -6.67 -0.85 -18.97
CA GLY A 81 -7.79 -1.08 -19.88
C GLY A 81 -8.14 0.07 -20.82
N TYR A 82 -7.57 1.26 -20.63
CA TYR A 82 -7.79 2.38 -21.54
C TYR A 82 -6.80 2.34 -22.70
N GLU A 83 -7.29 2.02 -23.90
CA GLU A 83 -6.46 1.92 -25.12
C GLU A 83 -5.81 3.25 -25.51
N ASP A 84 -6.39 4.38 -25.09
CA ASP A 84 -5.86 5.72 -25.31
C ASP A 84 -4.87 6.18 -24.24
N PHE A 85 -4.60 5.38 -23.20
CA PHE A 85 -3.62 5.71 -22.17
C PHE A 85 -2.20 5.36 -22.62
N ASN A 86 -1.51 6.34 -23.19
CA ASN A 86 -0.13 6.22 -23.65
C ASN A 86 0.62 7.55 -23.50
N ALA A 87 1.90 7.61 -23.90
CA ALA A 87 2.74 8.80 -23.73
C ALA A 87 2.22 10.06 -24.46
N GLU A 88 1.35 9.90 -25.47
CA GLU A 88 0.80 11.01 -26.25
C GLU A 88 -0.27 11.82 -25.50
N VAL A 89 -0.90 11.26 -24.46
CA VAL A 89 -1.98 11.96 -23.73
C VAL A 89 -1.52 13.29 -23.12
N TRP A 90 -0.22 13.43 -22.87
CA TRP A 90 0.39 14.64 -22.31
C TRP A 90 0.66 15.75 -23.34
N ARG A 91 0.47 15.47 -24.65
CA ARG A 91 0.75 16.43 -25.72
C ARG A 91 -0.45 17.32 -26.06
N LYS A 92 -1.67 16.86 -25.77
CA LYS A 92 -2.92 17.59 -26.07
C LYS A 92 -3.67 17.86 -24.77
N ARG A 93 -4.01 19.13 -24.53
CA ARG A 93 -4.73 19.55 -23.33
C ARG A 93 -6.01 18.74 -23.08
N GLY A 94 -6.80 18.48 -24.13
CA GLY A 94 -8.04 17.70 -24.00
C GLY A 94 -7.80 16.29 -23.48
N ASP A 95 -6.84 15.58 -24.06
CA ASP A 95 -6.47 14.22 -23.65
C ASP A 95 -5.88 14.21 -22.23
N THR A 96 -5.02 15.18 -21.91
CA THR A 96 -4.46 15.35 -20.56
C THR A 96 -5.54 15.53 -19.50
N VAL A 97 -6.52 16.41 -19.76
CA VAL A 97 -7.63 16.67 -18.82
C VAL A 97 -8.47 15.41 -18.64
N LYS A 98 -8.83 14.73 -19.73
CA LYS A 98 -9.58 13.47 -19.68
C LYS A 98 -8.83 12.38 -18.91
N THR A 99 -7.53 12.22 -19.14
CA THR A 99 -6.70 11.25 -18.42
C THR A 99 -6.61 11.57 -16.93
N LEU A 100 -6.39 12.84 -16.57
CA LEU A 100 -6.36 13.25 -15.16
C LEU A 100 -7.72 13.03 -14.47
N HIS A 101 -8.82 13.36 -15.16
CA HIS A 101 -10.17 13.07 -14.67
C HIS A 101 -10.37 11.60 -14.35
N ARG A 102 -10.03 10.71 -15.30
CA ARG A 102 -10.08 9.25 -15.08
C ARG A 102 -9.21 8.83 -13.90
N ILE A 103 -7.97 9.30 -13.79
CA ILE A 103 -7.07 8.97 -12.67
C ILE A 103 -7.71 9.37 -11.33
N ILE A 104 -8.29 10.58 -11.25
CA ILE A 104 -8.95 11.08 -10.05
C ILE A 104 -10.15 10.21 -9.68
N GLU A 105 -11.02 9.88 -10.64
CA GLU A 105 -12.18 9.02 -10.38
C GLU A 105 -11.75 7.61 -9.93
N ILE A 106 -10.72 7.03 -10.55
CA ILE A 106 -10.14 5.74 -10.13
C ILE A 106 -9.65 5.81 -8.69
N PHE A 107 -8.99 6.91 -8.30
CA PHE A 107 -8.55 7.09 -6.92
C PHE A 107 -9.73 7.14 -5.96
N LYS A 108 -10.84 7.80 -6.28
CA LYS A 108 -12.04 7.80 -5.42
C LYS A 108 -12.57 6.38 -5.19
N PHE A 109 -12.68 5.55 -6.24
CA PHE A 109 -13.06 4.14 -6.09
C PHE A 109 -12.04 3.31 -5.29
N ALA A 110 -10.74 3.56 -5.49
CA ALA A 110 -9.68 2.88 -4.75
C ALA A 110 -9.74 3.21 -3.26
N TYR A 111 -9.93 4.49 -2.91
CA TYR A 111 -10.02 4.93 -1.52
C TYR A 111 -11.32 4.49 -0.84
N GLY A 112 -12.43 4.34 -1.58
CA GLY A 112 -13.62 3.65 -1.07
C GLY A 112 -13.33 2.19 -0.71
N SER A 113 -12.66 1.46 -1.61
CA SER A 113 -12.25 0.07 -1.39
C SER A 113 -11.23 -0.08 -0.25
N ARG A 114 -10.39 0.93 -0.03
CA ARG A 114 -9.38 0.96 1.06
C ARG A 114 -10.00 0.74 2.43
N MET A 115 -11.24 1.19 2.63
CA MET A 115 -11.92 1.13 3.93
C MET A 115 -12.26 -0.31 4.36
N VAL A 116 -12.20 -1.26 3.43
CA VAL A 116 -12.46 -2.69 3.69
C VAL A 116 -11.18 -3.44 4.07
N LEU A 117 -9.99 -2.90 3.75
CA LEU A 117 -8.72 -3.57 4.02
C LEU A 117 -8.47 -3.69 5.53
N GLU A 118 -8.10 -4.89 5.96
CA GLU A 118 -7.78 -5.20 7.35
C GLU A 118 -6.55 -6.12 7.44
N ASP A 119 -5.93 -6.21 8.61
CA ASP A 119 -4.79 -7.10 8.84
C ASP A 119 -5.24 -8.50 9.31
N SER A 120 -6.07 -9.17 8.50
CA SER A 120 -6.52 -10.53 8.75
C SER A 120 -6.07 -11.48 7.63
N ASP A 121 -5.77 -12.73 7.99
CA ASP A 121 -5.51 -13.81 7.02
C ASP A 121 -6.81 -14.60 6.71
N SER A 122 -7.98 -13.95 6.87
CA SER A 122 -9.29 -14.56 6.65
C SER A 122 -9.54 -14.89 5.17
N ASP A 123 -10.40 -15.87 4.91
CA ASP A 123 -10.74 -16.24 3.54
C ASP A 123 -11.57 -15.14 2.84
N ASP A 124 -12.40 -14.42 3.58
CA ASP A 124 -13.13 -13.25 3.09
C ASP A 124 -12.17 -12.16 2.59
N MET A 125 -11.10 -11.89 3.34
CA MET A 125 -10.10 -10.90 2.94
C MET A 125 -9.29 -11.36 1.73
N LYS A 126 -8.90 -12.64 1.65
CA LYS A 126 -8.25 -13.19 0.45
C LYS A 126 -9.14 -13.05 -0.79
N GLN A 127 -10.41 -13.45 -0.68
CA GLN A 127 -11.38 -13.32 -1.77
C GLN A 127 -11.58 -11.86 -2.18
N PHE A 128 -11.63 -10.95 -1.21
CA PHE A 128 -11.71 -9.51 -1.50
C PHE A 128 -10.50 -9.02 -2.29
N LEU A 129 -9.27 -9.41 -1.91
CA LEU A 129 -8.05 -9.04 -2.64
C LEU A 129 -8.03 -9.61 -4.07
N GLU A 130 -8.49 -10.85 -4.25
CA GLU A 130 -8.61 -11.48 -5.57
C GLU A 130 -9.59 -10.71 -6.47
N ILE A 131 -10.77 -10.35 -5.94
CA ILE A 131 -11.76 -9.55 -6.66
C ILE A 131 -11.19 -8.17 -6.99
N LEU A 132 -10.62 -7.48 -6.00
CA LEU A 132 -10.08 -6.13 -6.14
C LEU A 132 -8.99 -6.04 -7.21
N THR A 133 -8.16 -7.07 -7.33
CA THR A 133 -7.06 -7.13 -8.30
C THR A 133 -7.44 -7.74 -9.66
N SER A 134 -8.67 -8.25 -9.79
CA SER A 134 -9.19 -8.87 -11.02
C SER A 134 -9.46 -7.88 -12.15
N ASP A 135 -9.35 -8.37 -13.39
CA ASP A 135 -9.69 -7.58 -14.58
C ASP A 135 -11.19 -7.34 -14.72
N GLU A 136 -12.01 -8.28 -14.22
CA GLU A 136 -13.47 -8.11 -14.19
C GLU A 136 -13.87 -6.90 -13.34
N TYR A 137 -13.30 -6.79 -12.13
CA TYR A 137 -13.55 -5.66 -11.26
C TYR A 137 -13.02 -4.36 -11.87
N ALA A 138 -11.82 -4.36 -12.44
CA ALA A 138 -11.28 -3.20 -13.14
C ALA A 138 -12.19 -2.73 -14.31
N ASN A 139 -12.72 -3.67 -15.09
CA ASN A 139 -13.70 -3.40 -16.15
C ASN A 139 -15.01 -2.82 -15.60
N ARG A 140 -15.50 -3.35 -14.48
CA ARG A 140 -16.69 -2.83 -13.81
C ARG A 140 -16.51 -1.38 -13.40
N ILE A 141 -15.36 -1.03 -12.80
CA ILE A 141 -15.07 0.34 -12.40
C ILE A 141 -14.95 1.27 -13.61
N ARG A 142 -14.29 0.86 -14.70
CA ARG A 142 -14.23 1.68 -15.94
C ARG A 142 -15.62 2.06 -16.46
N LYS A 143 -16.61 1.17 -16.34
CA LYS A 143 -17.99 1.43 -16.78
C LYS A 143 -18.74 2.42 -15.90
N LEU A 144 -18.29 2.63 -14.66
CA LEU A 144 -18.87 3.60 -13.73
C LEU A 144 -18.27 4.99 -13.89
N ILE A 145 -17.05 5.09 -14.44
CA ILE A 145 -16.37 6.36 -14.71
C ILE A 145 -17.01 7.01 -15.94
N ASP A 146 -17.49 8.23 -15.75
CA ASP A 146 -18.07 9.07 -16.78
C ASP A 146 -17.06 10.17 -17.13
N ASP A 147 -16.62 10.27 -18.39
CA ASP A 147 -15.59 11.23 -18.81
C ASP A 147 -16.05 12.70 -18.71
N GLU A 148 -17.34 12.96 -18.54
CA GLU A 148 -17.93 14.31 -18.56
C GLU A 148 -18.36 14.81 -17.18
N ARG A 149 -18.40 13.95 -16.16
CA ARG A 149 -18.86 14.34 -14.82
C ARG A 149 -18.25 13.52 -13.69
N THR A 150 -18.36 14.06 -12.49
CA THR A 150 -18.11 13.36 -11.22
C THR A 150 -19.43 13.16 -10.48
N TYR A 151 -19.42 12.31 -9.46
CA TYR A 151 -20.56 12.11 -8.57
C TYR A 151 -20.25 12.68 -7.19
N ASP A 152 -21.23 13.29 -6.53
CA ASP A 152 -21.10 13.77 -5.14
C ASP A 152 -21.55 12.70 -4.13
N ASP A 153 -22.29 11.70 -4.58
CA ASP A 153 -22.78 10.60 -3.74
C ASP A 153 -21.64 9.65 -3.35
N LEU A 154 -21.36 9.55 -2.06
CA LEU A 154 -20.33 8.66 -1.51
C LEU A 154 -20.62 7.18 -1.76
N ILE A 155 -21.90 6.80 -1.88
CA ILE A 155 -22.31 5.42 -2.16
C ILE A 155 -21.84 5.01 -3.57
N HIS A 156 -21.79 5.95 -4.52
CA HIS A 156 -21.25 5.70 -5.85
C HIS A 156 -19.82 5.15 -5.78
N TYR A 157 -19.00 5.68 -4.87
CA TYR A 157 -17.61 5.26 -4.69
C TYR A 157 -17.42 4.16 -3.63
N GLY A 158 -18.50 3.66 -3.02
CA GLY A 158 -18.44 2.62 -1.99
C GLY A 158 -17.86 3.10 -0.64
N VAL A 159 -17.96 4.38 -0.33
CA VAL A 159 -17.41 4.98 0.90
C VAL A 159 -18.44 4.91 2.04
N ASN A 160 -18.02 4.51 3.25
CA ASN A 160 -18.89 4.47 4.45
C ASN A 160 -18.31 5.14 5.71
N VAL A 161 -17.06 5.65 5.70
CA VAL A 161 -16.43 6.30 6.87
C VAL A 161 -15.39 7.35 6.46
N THR A 162 -14.94 8.16 7.42
CA THR A 162 -13.95 9.23 7.22
C THR A 162 -12.52 8.74 7.43
N VAL A 163 -11.57 9.32 6.69
CA VAL A 163 -10.13 9.00 6.77
C VAL A 163 -9.42 9.99 7.69
N LEU A 164 -8.48 9.49 8.51
CA LEU A 164 -7.56 10.32 9.29
C LEU A 164 -6.32 10.65 8.46
N GLU A 165 -5.79 11.86 8.62
CA GLU A 165 -4.50 12.24 8.03
C GLU A 165 -3.33 11.61 8.82
N ASP A 166 -2.31 11.17 8.09
CA ASP A 166 -1.05 10.70 8.65
C ASP A 166 0.12 11.48 8.02
N HIS A 167 1.20 11.65 8.76
CA HIS A 167 2.37 12.43 8.37
C HIS A 167 3.68 11.69 8.67
N GLY A 168 4.61 11.76 7.72
CA GLY A 168 5.97 11.24 7.85
C GLY A 168 6.12 9.82 7.31
N THR A 169 6.89 9.65 6.24
CA THR A 169 7.27 8.34 5.70
C THR A 169 8.58 8.50 4.93
N ALA A 170 9.46 7.50 5.00
CA ALA A 170 10.69 7.42 4.23
C ALA A 170 10.67 6.19 3.31
N HIS A 171 11.21 6.33 2.10
CA HIS A 171 11.33 5.26 1.13
C HIS A 171 12.76 5.18 0.58
N VAL A 172 13.27 3.96 0.42
CA VAL A 172 14.59 3.68 -0.16
C VAL A 172 14.46 2.52 -1.15
N SER A 173 15.11 2.67 -2.30
CA SER A 173 15.26 1.61 -3.31
C SER A 173 16.74 1.34 -3.56
N ILE A 174 17.13 0.07 -3.63
CA ILE A 174 18.51 -0.38 -3.83
C ILE A 174 18.52 -1.41 -4.95
N ILE A 175 19.45 -1.27 -5.89
CA ILE A 175 19.75 -2.27 -6.92
C ILE A 175 21.24 -2.61 -6.79
N ALA A 176 21.54 -3.88 -6.60
CA ALA A 176 22.89 -4.38 -6.48
C ALA A 176 23.43 -4.89 -7.83
N PRO A 177 24.77 -4.93 -8.04
CA PRO A 177 25.37 -5.37 -9.31
C PRO A 177 25.08 -6.82 -9.69
N ASN A 178 24.71 -7.66 -8.72
CA ASN A 178 24.32 -9.05 -8.94
C ASN A 178 22.86 -9.21 -9.41
N GLY A 179 22.11 -8.12 -9.54
CA GLY A 179 20.71 -8.12 -9.97
C GLY A 179 19.70 -8.12 -8.82
N ASP A 180 20.14 -8.17 -7.56
CA ASP A 180 19.21 -8.06 -6.43
C ASP A 180 18.62 -6.65 -6.36
N ALA A 181 17.32 -6.58 -6.11
CA ALA A 181 16.60 -5.33 -5.93
C ALA A 181 15.82 -5.36 -4.62
N VAL A 182 15.92 -4.27 -3.85
CA VAL A 182 15.24 -4.13 -2.55
C VAL A 182 14.52 -2.79 -2.52
N SER A 183 13.25 -2.81 -2.09
CA SER A 183 12.39 -1.64 -1.92
C SER A 183 11.87 -1.62 -0.49
N VAL A 184 12.19 -0.57 0.27
CA VAL A 184 11.84 -0.46 1.70
C VAL A 184 11.14 0.85 1.96
N THR A 185 9.95 0.77 2.55
CA THR A 185 9.22 1.91 3.10
C THR A 185 9.17 1.78 4.61
N SER A 186 9.52 2.84 5.33
CA SER A 186 9.46 2.90 6.79
C SER A 186 8.78 4.18 7.26
N THR A 187 7.99 4.08 8.31
CA THR A 187 7.24 5.18 8.89
C THR A 187 7.27 5.11 10.42
N ILE A 188 7.14 6.27 11.04
CA ILE A 188 6.72 6.42 12.43
C ILE A 188 5.49 7.33 12.34
N ALA A 189 4.30 6.74 12.51
CA ALA A 189 3.06 7.51 12.54
C ALA A 189 3.08 8.46 13.74
N ALA A 190 2.60 9.69 13.53
CA ALA A 190 2.54 10.74 14.54
C ALA A 190 1.32 10.60 15.49
#